data_AF-A0A1E9VQH0-F1
#
_entry.id   AF-A0A1E9VQH0-F1
#
_cell.length_a   1.000
_cell.length_b   1.000
_cell.length_c   1.000
_cell.angle_alpha   90.00
_cell.angle_beta   90.00
_cell.angle_gamma   90.00
#
_symmetry.space_group_name_H-M   'P 1'
#
loop_
_entity.id
_entity.type
_entity.pdbx_description
1 polymer ?
#
loop_
_entity_poly.entity_id
_entity_poly.type
_entity_poly.pdbx_seq_one_letter_code
_entity_poly.pdbx_strand_id
1 'polypeptide(L)' 'MMSQSDFNEILLPKPEYPEAWECCGSECGDYCVYEIYRRDKIDYDAQQKRLKEFLDKKTAE' A
#
# COMPACT_ATOMS: atom_id res chain seq x y z
N MET A 1 -2.60 26.12 4.00
CA MET A 1 -1.80 24.88 3.98
C MET A 1 -2.81 23.74 4.11
N MET A 2 -3.28 23.18 3.01
CA MET A 2 -4.36 22.17 3.05
C MET A 2 -3.72 20.82 3.36
N SER A 3 -4.01 20.30 4.55
CA SER A 3 -3.48 19.02 4.99
C SER A 3 -4.27 17.87 4.35
N GLN A 4 -3.71 16.66 4.36
CA GLN A 4 -4.40 15.41 4.03
C GLN A 4 -5.72 15.18 4.80
N SER A 5 -6.08 16.04 5.76
CA SER A 5 -7.28 15.99 6.60
C SER A 5 -8.60 15.74 5.88
N ASP A 6 -8.71 16.09 4.60
CA ASP A 6 -9.98 15.97 3.87
C ASP A 6 -10.16 14.57 3.23
N PHE A 7 -9.09 13.78 3.12
CA PHE A 7 -9.16 12.39 2.71
C PHE A 7 -9.46 11.54 3.96
N ASN A 8 -10.65 10.95 4.03
CA ASN A 8 -11.19 10.27 5.22
C ASN A 8 -10.52 8.92 5.56
N GLU A 9 -9.32 8.67 5.06
CA GLU A 9 -8.54 7.47 5.32
C GLU A 9 -7.11 7.85 5.72
N ILE A 10 -6.53 7.12 6.68
CA ILE A 10 -5.10 7.22 6.97
C ILE A 10 -4.32 6.58 5.83
N LEU A 11 -3.33 7.27 5.27
CA LEU A 11 -2.54 6.71 4.18
C LEU A 11 -1.74 5.49 4.64
N LEU A 12 -1.90 4.41 3.89
CA LEU A 12 -1.11 3.20 4.04
C LEU A 12 0.34 3.50 3.62
N PRO A 13 1.34 3.02 4.39
CA PRO A 13 2.72 3.10 3.95
C PRO A 13 2.90 2.24 2.69
N LYS A 14 3.79 2.67 1.80
CA LYS A 14 4.14 1.88 0.62
C LYS A 14 4.83 0.59 1.08
N PRO A 15 4.32 -0.60 0.69
CA PRO A 15 5.00 -1.86 1.02
C PRO A 15 6.37 -1.93 0.36
N GLU A 16 7.35 -2.41 1.11
CA GLU A 16 8.70 -2.66 0.60
C GLU A 16 8.73 -4.00 -0.13
N TYR A 17 9.32 -4.01 -1.32
CA TYR A 17 9.47 -5.25 -2.07
C TYR A 17 10.50 -6.13 -1.35
N PRO A 18 10.17 -7.39 -1.04
CA PRO A 18 11.10 -8.28 -0.37
C PRO A 18 12.35 -8.51 -1.20
N GLU A 19 13.52 -8.47 -0.57
CA GLU A 19 14.76 -8.81 -1.25
C GLU A 19 14.77 -10.28 -1.70
N ALA A 20 15.58 -10.61 -2.70
CA ALA A 20 15.65 -11.99 -3.23
C ALA A 20 16.13 -13.02 -2.17
N TRP A 21 16.85 -12.55 -1.14
CA TRP A 21 17.28 -13.36 0.00
C TRP A 21 16.22 -13.41 1.12
N GLU A 22 15.23 -12.51 1.11
CA GLU A 22 14.08 -12.49 2.02
C GLU A 22 13.01 -13.48 1.52
N CYS A 23 13.43 -14.76 1.56
CA CYS A 23 12.60 -15.95 1.65
C CYS A 23 11.51 -16.23 0.61
N CYS A 24 11.71 -17.35 -0.08
CA CYS A 24 10.68 -18.35 -0.36
C CYS A 24 11.35 -19.75 -0.33
N GLY A 25 11.84 -20.14 0.86
CA GLY A 25 12.45 -21.42 1.19
C GLY A 25 11.97 -21.91 2.57
N SER A 26 12.17 -23.20 2.87
CA SER A 26 11.54 -23.96 3.99
C SER A 26 11.76 -23.42 5.42
N GLU A 27 12.57 -22.37 5.60
CA GLU A 27 12.93 -21.80 6.90
C GLU A 27 12.00 -20.65 7.34
N CYS A 28 11.14 -20.12 6.44
CA CYS A 28 10.31 -18.94 6.73
C CYS A 28 8.87 -19.27 7.14
N GLY A 29 8.71 -19.90 8.31
CA GLY A 29 7.45 -19.92 9.08
C GLY A 29 6.17 -20.25 8.30
N ASP A 30 5.04 -19.74 8.79
CA ASP A 30 3.69 -20.06 8.26
C ASP A 30 3.30 -19.28 6.99
N TYR A 31 4.05 -18.23 6.61
CA TYR A 31 3.78 -17.40 5.43
C TYR A 31 5.06 -16.94 4.72
N CYS A 32 5.17 -17.14 3.40
CA CYS A 32 6.27 -16.60 2.61
C CYS A 32 6.20 -15.06 2.62
N VAL A 33 7.33 -14.37 2.82
CA VAL A 33 7.41 -12.90 2.90
C VAL A 33 6.78 -12.24 1.66
N TYR A 34 6.90 -12.90 0.51
CA TYR A 34 6.26 -12.49 -0.73
C TYR A 34 4.72 -12.46 -0.66
N GLU A 35 4.08 -13.37 0.08
CA GLU A 35 2.63 -13.38 0.24
C GLU A 35 2.14 -12.23 1.11
N ILE A 36 2.88 -11.90 2.16
CA ILE A 36 2.62 -10.73 3.01
C ILE A 36 2.75 -9.46 2.18
N TYR A 37 3.87 -9.29 1.47
CA TYR A 37 4.06 -8.17 0.54
C TYR A 37 2.90 -8.06 -0.46
N ARG A 38 2.51 -9.18 -1.08
CA ARG A 38 1.44 -9.19 -2.08
C ARG A 38 0.11 -8.72 -1.48
N ARG A 39 -0.26 -9.20 -0.29
CA ARG A 39 -1.48 -8.78 0.40
C ARG A 39 -1.43 -7.28 0.70
N ASP A 40 -0.36 -6.83 1.33
CA ASP A 40 -0.23 -5.43 1.76
C ASP A 40 -0.19 -4.49 0.54
N LYS A 41 0.38 -4.93 -0.58
CA LYS A 41 0.38 -4.20 -1.86
C LYS A 41 -1.03 -4.05 -2.45
N ILE A 42 -1.87 -5.07 -2.36
CA ILE A 42 -3.25 -5.00 -2.86
C ILE A 42 -4.02 -3.90 -2.12
N ASP A 43 -3.90 -3.85 -0.80
CA ASP A 43 -4.59 -2.86 0.03
C ASP A 43 -4.05 -1.45 -0.22
N TYR A 44 -2.73 -1.31 -0.32
CA TYR A 44 -2.07 -0.05 -0.68
C TYR A 44 -2.54 0.46 -2.04
N ASP A 45 -2.46 -0.36 -3.09
CA ASP A 45 -2.84 0.03 -4.46
C ASP A 45 -4.31 0.45 -4.53
N ALA A 46 -5.20 -0.26 -3.83
CA ALA A 46 -6.61 0.07 -3.76
C ALA A 46 -6.86 1.44 -3.13
N GLN A 47 -6.14 1.77 -2.04
CA GLN A 47 -6.22 3.09 -1.43
C GLN A 47 -5.66 4.19 -2.35
N GLN A 48 -4.51 3.95 -2.99
CA GLN A 48 -3.90 4.95 -3.87
C GLN A 48 -4.84 5.33 -5.04
N LYS A 49 -5.64 4.38 -5.53
CA LYS A 49 -6.68 4.68 -6.52
C LYS A 49 -7.74 5.65 -5.97
N ARG A 50 -8.27 5.41 -4.78
CA ARG A 50 -9.25 6.30 -4.13
C ARG A 50 -8.66 7.67 -3.83
N LEU A 51 -7.40 7.72 -3.37
CA LEU A 51 -6.68 8.98 -3.13
C LEU A 51 -6.54 9.78 -4.43
N LYS A 52 -6.15 9.11 -5.53
CA LYS A 52 -6.07 9.76 -6.84
C LYS A 52 -7.41 10.34 -7.28
N GLU A 53 -8.49 9.56 -7.18
CA GLU A 53 -9.84 10.04 -7.52
C GLU A 53 -10.27 11.24 -6.66
N PHE A 54 -9.93 11.25 -5.37
CA PHE A 54 -10.17 12.37 -4.47
C PHE A 54 -9.39 13.63 -4.89
N LEU A 55 -8.10 13.49 -5.18
CA LEU A 55 -7.26 14.60 -5.62
C LEU A 55 -7.70 15.14 -6.99
N ASP A 56 -8.03 14.26 -7.93
CA ASP A 56 -8.49 14.66 -9.26
C ASP A 56 -9.80 15.48 -9.16
N LYS A 57 -10.72 15.11 -8.26
CA LYS A 57 -11.93 15.91 -7.96
C LYS A 57 -11.61 17.26 -7.33
N LYS A 58 -10.75 17.28 -6.30
CA LYS A 58 -10.30 18.51 -5.62
C LYS A 58 -9.65 19.51 -6.57
N THR A 59 -8.97 19.04 -7.60
CA THR A 59 -8.22 19.90 -8.54
C THR A 59 -9.10 20.39 -9.71
N ALA A 60 -10.29 19.81 -9.88
CA ALA A 60 -11.26 20.21 -10.89
C ALA A 60 -12.30 21.23 -10.38
N GLU A 61 -12.33 21.49 -9.07
CA GLU A 61 -13.12 22.53 -8.39
C GLU A 61 -12.35 23.86 -8.34
#